data_AF-A0A0D5C228-F1
#
_entry.id   AF-A0A0D5C228-F1
#
_cell.length_a   1.000
_cell.length_b   1.000
_cell.length_c   1.000
_cell.angle_alpha   90.00
_cell.angle_beta   90.00
_cell.angle_gamma   90.00
#
_symmetry.space_group_name_H-M   'P 1'
#
loop_
_entity.id
_entity.type
_entity.pdbx_description
1 polymer ?
#
loop_
_entity_poly.entity_id
_entity_poly.type
_entity_poly.pdbx_seq_one_letter_code
_entity_poly.pdbx_strand_id
1 'polypeptide(L)' 'MKAKFNGKCVECGESIKVGKEILKNSDDKWVHKACSDLEEELP' A
#
# COMPACT_ATOMS: atom_id res chain seq x y z
N MET A 1 -1.25 2.36 8.43
CA MET A 1 -0.01 2.93 9.01
C MET A 1 0.68 3.80 7.96
N LYS A 2 1.54 4.77 8.32
CA LYS A 2 2.19 5.65 7.32
C LYS A 2 3.58 5.14 6.94
N ALA A 3 3.91 5.19 5.66
CA ALA A 3 5.22 4.85 5.14
C ALA A 3 6.26 5.80 5.72
N LYS A 4 7.32 5.23 6.31
CA LYS A 4 8.48 5.99 6.79
C LYS A 4 9.69 5.82 5.86
N PHE A 5 9.54 5.07 4.78
CA PHE A 5 10.57 4.71 3.83
C PHE A 5 10.02 4.77 2.40
N ASN A 6 10.94 4.87 1.45
CA ASN A 6 10.66 4.76 0.03
C ASN A 6 10.63 3.28 -0.32
N GLY A 7 9.50 2.77 -0.81
CA GLY A 7 9.32 1.36 -1.18
C GLY A 7 8.65 1.23 -2.53
N LYS A 8 8.34 0.00 -2.94
CA LYS A 8 7.53 -0.27 -4.13
C LYS A 8 6.30 -1.06 -3.71
N CYS A 9 5.12 -0.55 -4.07
CA CYS A 9 3.87 -1.25 -3.84
C CYS A 9 3.80 -2.44 -4.80
N VAL A 10 3.54 -3.64 -4.27
CA VAL A 10 3.39 -4.83 -5.12
C VAL A 10 2.02 -4.97 -5.77
N GLU A 11 0.98 -4.34 -5.20
CA GLU A 11 -0.38 -4.38 -5.75
C GLU A 11 -0.50 -3.52 -7.02
N CYS A 12 -0.09 -2.25 -6.96
CA CYS A 12 -0.23 -1.33 -8.09
C CYS A 12 1.09 -1.06 -8.84
N GLY A 13 2.22 -1.60 -8.35
CA GLY A 13 3.53 -1.38 -8.95
C GLY A 13 4.14 0.01 -8.72
N GLU A 14 3.38 0.96 -8.17
CA GLU A 14 3.81 2.34 -7.88
C GLU A 14 4.83 2.42 -6.74
N SER A 15 5.55 3.54 -6.71
CA SER A 15 6.50 3.83 -5.64
C SER A 15 5.76 4.27 -4.36
N ILE A 16 5.98 3.55 -3.26
CA ILE A 16 5.58 3.96 -1.92
C ILE A 16 6.45 5.14 -1.51
N LYS A 17 5.83 6.31 -1.32
CA LYS A 17 6.49 7.50 -0.77
C LYS A 17 6.25 7.62 0.73
N VAL A 18 7.26 8.15 1.42
CA VAL A 18 7.16 8.52 2.84
C VAL A 18 5.95 9.44 3.06
N GLY A 19 5.14 9.14 4.07
CA GLY A 19 3.93 9.88 4.41
C GLY A 19 2.61 9.34 3.80
N LYS A 20 2.68 8.46 2.79
CA LYS A 20 1.50 7.74 2.27
C LYS A 20 1.08 6.63 3.23
N GLU A 21 -0.20 6.30 3.26
CA GLU A 21 -0.67 5.14 4.02
C GLU A 21 -0.27 3.84 3.32
N ILE A 22 0.32 2.94 4.09
CA ILE A 22 0.73 1.59 3.69
C ILE A 22 0.19 0.54 4.66
N LEU A 23 0.16 -0.69 4.18
CA LEU A 23 -0.16 -1.91 4.90
C LEU A 23 0.85 -3.00 4.50
N LYS A 24 1.02 -4.02 5.34
CA LYS A 24 1.69 -5.26 4.97
C LYS A 24 0.65 -6.24 4.46
N ASN A 25 0.84 -6.80 3.27
CA ASN A 25 0.01 -7.88 2.76
C ASN A 25 0.41 -9.23 3.37
N SER A 26 -0.29 -10.30 3.01
CA SER A 26 -0.03 -11.67 3.49
C SER A 26 1.34 -12.24 3.10
N ASP A 27 2.07 -11.60 2.20
CA ASP A 27 3.43 -11.96 1.77
C ASP A 27 4.49 -11.14 2.50
N ASP A 28 4.12 -10.46 3.60
CA ASP A 28 4.96 -9.52 4.35
C ASP A 28 5.49 -8.35 3.50
N LYS A 29 4.87 -8.08 2.35
CA LYS A 29 5.26 -6.99 1.45
C LYS A 29 4.45 -5.73 1.73
N TRP A 30 5.13 -4.59 1.59
CA TRP A 30 4.50 -3.29 1.76
C TRP A 30 3.69 -2.91 0.53
N VAL A 31 2.44 -2.56 0.79
CA VAL A 31 1.47 -2.13 -0.21
C VAL A 31 0.82 -0.84 0.27
N HIS A 32 0.29 0.00 -0.63
CA HIS A 32 -0.51 1.13 -0.17
C HIS A 32 -1.72 0.62 0.59
N LYS A 33 -2.12 1.33 1.65
CA LYS A 33 -3.34 0.97 2.39
C LYS A 33 -4.53 0.97 1.43
N ALA A 34 -4.66 2.00 0.58
CA ALA A 34 -5.68 2.03 -0.47
C ALA A 34 -5.58 0.91 -1.52
N CYS A 35 -4.40 0.30 -1.71
CA CYS A 35 -4.28 -0.86 -2.60
C CYS A 35 -4.66 -2.16 -1.90
N SER A 36 -4.51 -2.23 -0.57
CA SER A 36 -4.96 -3.37 0.22
C SER A 36 -6.42 -3.27 0.65
N ASP A 37 -6.94 -2.06 0.75
CA ASP A 37 -8.31 -1.70 1.12
C ASP A 37 -9.18 -1.56 -0.14
N LEU A 38 -8.66 -1.98 -1.31
CA LEU A 38 -9.39 -2.03 -2.58
C LEU A 38 -10.35 -3.24 -2.59
N GLU A 39 -11.00 -3.50 -1.47
CA GLU A 39 -12.22 -4.27 -1.37
C GLU A 39 -13.37 -3.25 -1.33
N GLU A 40 -13.96 -3.03 -2.50
CA GLU A 40 -15.35 -2.58 -2.67
C GLU A 40 -15.72 -1.19 -2.09
N GLU A 41 -15.40 -0.13 -2.83
CA GLU A 41 -16.29 1.04 -2.87
C GLU A 41 -16.72 1.33 -4.32
N LEU A 42 -17.63 0.50 -4.82
CA LEU A 42 -18.58 0.84 -5.88
C LEU A 42 -19.92 0.18 -5.54
N PRO A 43 -21.10 0.76 -5.86
CA PRO A 43 -21.40 2.09 -6.41
C PRO A 43 -22.15 3.05 -5.44
#